data_AF-A0A1I3UN57-F1
#
_entry.id   AF-A0A1I3UN57-F1
#
_cell.length_a   1.000
_cell.length_b   1.000
_cell.length_c   1.000
_cell.angle_alpha   90.00
_cell.angle_beta   90.00
_cell.angle_gamma   90.00
#
_symmetry.space_group_name_H-M   'P 1'
#
loop_
_entity.id
_entity.type
_entity.pdbx_description
1 polymer ?
#
loop_
_entity_poly.entity_id
_entity_poly.type
_entity_poly.pdbx_seq_one_letter_code
_entity_poly.pdbx_strand_id
1 'polypeptide(L)'
;MANVPGAIMKLALILPLALAAFIGAARAEEVDDIHEATTAEADTFNARIYAGPPGKTAYACFVRRYDAAHLAQHPKQKVASMKLLVSAETYEVDNQLRNSFRIGFHYRHRSGAFDSGGSCHHAVFTKDGSEVRLNCGVDCEGGGVGIALSKDDKSAIVRLESIRIWPHNNPTEDKDRSLVAGQDDGIFRLDRTDNSECAALVTDRKELAALRHK
;
A
#
# COMPACT_ATOMS: atom_id res chain seq x y z
N MET A 1 -2.60 -47.89 -82.49
CA MET A 1 -1.28 -47.23 -82.41
C MET A 1 -1.49 -45.72 -82.55
N ALA A 2 -0.66 -44.90 -81.89
CA ALA A 2 -0.85 -43.50 -81.44
C ALA A 2 -1.67 -43.40 -80.13
N ASN A 3 -1.35 -42.58 -79.11
CA ASN A 3 -0.40 -41.47 -78.94
C ASN A 3 -0.06 -41.22 -77.43
N VAL A 4 1.03 -40.49 -77.16
CA VAL A 4 1.71 -40.02 -75.90
C VAL A 4 0.79 -39.02 -75.12
N PRO A 5 0.94 -38.57 -73.81
CA PRO A 5 2.18 -38.17 -73.11
C PRO A 5 2.31 -38.10 -71.55
N GLY A 6 3.57 -37.89 -71.10
CA GLY A 6 4.02 -37.02 -69.97
C GLY A 6 3.75 -37.47 -68.52
N ALA A 7 4.47 -37.06 -67.47
CA ALA A 7 5.65 -36.21 -67.25
C ALA A 7 5.95 -36.30 -65.71
N ILE A 8 7.19 -36.42 -65.23
CA ILE A 8 8.01 -35.38 -64.54
C ILE A 8 8.67 -35.99 -63.28
N MET A 9 9.98 -35.76 -63.17
CA MET A 9 10.94 -36.29 -62.19
C MET A 9 10.95 -35.43 -60.91
N LYS A 10 11.11 -36.10 -59.76
CA LYS A 10 10.99 -35.59 -58.39
C LYS A 10 12.08 -34.56 -58.01
N LEU A 11 11.66 -33.44 -57.44
CA LEU A 11 12.49 -32.40 -56.80
C LEU A 11 12.58 -32.65 -55.28
N ALA A 12 13.78 -32.44 -54.72
CA ALA A 12 14.15 -32.74 -53.34
C ALA A 12 13.38 -31.92 -52.26
N LEU A 13 13.06 -32.58 -51.15
CA LEU A 13 12.43 -31.99 -49.96
C LEU A 13 13.45 -31.17 -49.15
N ILE A 14 13.15 -29.89 -48.92
CA ILE A 14 13.77 -29.05 -47.89
C ILE A 14 12.74 -28.89 -46.75
N LEU A 15 13.12 -29.28 -45.53
CA LEU A 15 12.29 -29.19 -44.32
C LEU A 15 12.39 -27.77 -43.72
N PRO A 16 11.29 -27.04 -43.45
CA PRO A 16 11.36 -25.82 -42.65
C PRO A 16 11.26 -26.15 -41.15
N LEU A 17 12.24 -25.69 -40.37
CA LEU A 17 12.21 -25.65 -38.91
C LEU A 17 11.14 -24.63 -38.47
N ALA A 18 10.04 -25.11 -37.90
CA ALA A 18 9.05 -24.24 -37.26
C ALA A 18 9.57 -23.79 -35.90
N LEU A 19 10.07 -22.55 -35.81
CA LEU A 19 10.41 -21.90 -34.54
C LEU A 19 9.11 -21.41 -33.89
N ALA A 20 8.55 -22.18 -32.96
CA ALA A 20 7.38 -21.78 -32.20
C ALA A 20 7.72 -20.57 -31.32
N ALA A 21 7.03 -19.45 -31.55
CA ALA A 21 7.13 -18.23 -30.78
C ALA A 21 6.64 -18.48 -29.34
N PHE A 22 7.56 -18.44 -28.37
CA PHE A 22 7.19 -18.22 -26.99
C PHE A 22 6.76 -16.76 -26.85
N ILE A 23 5.45 -16.51 -26.96
CA ILE A 23 4.84 -15.27 -26.46
C ILE A 23 4.83 -15.40 -24.94
N GLY A 24 5.98 -15.17 -24.33
CA GLY A 24 6.06 -14.87 -22.91
C GLY A 24 5.42 -13.51 -22.71
N ALA A 25 4.14 -13.50 -22.29
CA ALA A 25 3.55 -12.31 -21.70
C ALA A 25 4.28 -12.04 -20.37
N ALA A 26 5.43 -11.37 -20.47
CA ALA A 26 5.94 -10.60 -19.35
C ALA A 26 4.85 -9.58 -19.03
N ARG A 27 4.08 -9.85 -17.97
CA ARG A 27 3.33 -8.78 -17.33
C ARG A 27 4.39 -7.81 -16.82
N ALA A 28 4.62 -6.76 -17.59
CA ALA A 28 5.29 -5.58 -17.08
C ALA A 28 4.57 -5.21 -15.78
N GLU A 29 5.31 -5.29 -14.68
CA GLU A 29 5.00 -4.52 -13.49
C GLU A 29 4.89 -3.08 -13.99
N GLU A 30 3.67 -2.56 -14.07
CA GLU A 30 3.42 -1.17 -14.39
C GLU A 30 4.00 -0.39 -13.21
N VAL A 31 5.31 -0.12 -13.27
CA VAL A 31 5.97 0.83 -12.39
C VAL A 31 5.27 2.14 -12.71
N ASP A 32 4.27 2.48 -11.90
CA ASP A 32 3.56 3.75 -11.98
C ASP A 32 4.61 4.83 -12.16
N ASP A 33 4.52 5.52 -13.29
CA ASP A 33 5.44 6.59 -13.62
C ASP A 33 5.09 7.74 -12.66
N ILE A 34 5.88 7.89 -11.59
CA ILE A 34 5.64 8.83 -10.49
C ILE A 34 6.58 10.03 -10.57
N HIS A 35 6.14 11.17 -10.02
CA HIS A 35 7.00 12.31 -9.75
C HIS A 35 6.88 12.74 -8.29
N GLU A 36 7.96 13.34 -7.77
CA GLU A 36 7.95 13.94 -6.45
C GLU A 36 7.06 15.19 -6.43
N ALA A 37 6.28 15.35 -5.36
CA ALA A 37 5.43 16.52 -5.17
C ALA A 37 6.25 17.79 -4.97
N THR A 38 5.78 18.90 -5.55
CA THR A 38 6.21 20.23 -5.12
C THR A 38 5.71 20.53 -3.70
N THR A 39 6.29 21.53 -3.04
CA THR A 39 5.85 21.95 -1.69
C THR A 39 4.35 22.26 -1.64
N ALA A 40 3.82 23.00 -2.63
CA ALA A 40 2.41 23.38 -2.65
C ALA A 40 1.47 22.17 -2.82
N GLU A 41 1.87 21.19 -3.61
CA GLU A 41 1.13 19.93 -3.81
C GLU A 41 1.16 19.07 -2.55
N ALA A 42 2.32 18.96 -1.91
CA ALA A 42 2.48 18.27 -0.64
C ALA A 42 1.61 18.94 0.45
N ASP A 43 1.62 20.27 0.54
CA ASP A 43 0.80 21.02 1.49
C ASP A 43 -0.70 20.81 1.26
N THR A 44 -1.12 20.83 0.00
CA THR A 44 -2.52 20.54 -0.38
C THR A 44 -2.92 19.13 0.02
N PHE A 45 -2.06 18.14 -0.23
CA PHE A 45 -2.32 16.76 0.15
C PHE A 45 -2.33 16.56 1.66
N ASN A 46 -1.39 17.15 2.40
CA ASN A 46 -1.37 17.12 3.85
C ASN A 46 -2.65 17.76 4.42
N ALA A 47 -3.10 18.89 3.87
CA ALA A 47 -4.35 19.52 4.29
C ALA A 47 -5.56 18.58 4.12
N ARG A 48 -5.59 17.80 3.05
CA ARG A 48 -6.64 16.77 2.84
C ARG A 48 -6.53 15.62 3.83
N ILE A 49 -5.31 15.14 4.13
CA ILE A 49 -5.10 14.07 5.13
C ILE A 49 -5.59 14.53 6.49
N TYR A 50 -5.27 15.75 6.92
CA TYR A 50 -5.56 16.24 8.27
C TYR A 50 -6.85 17.03 8.40
N ALA A 51 -7.67 17.08 7.34
CA ALA A 51 -8.89 17.90 7.28
C ALA A 51 -8.64 19.39 7.61
N GLY A 52 -7.49 19.90 7.20
CA GLY A 52 -7.01 21.26 7.42
C GLY A 52 -5.47 21.32 7.43
N PRO A 53 -4.86 22.52 7.34
CA PRO A 53 -3.40 22.68 7.37
C PRO A 53 -2.82 22.06 8.66
N PRO A 54 -1.80 21.18 8.57
CA PRO A 54 -1.17 20.64 9.75
C PRO A 54 -0.42 21.78 10.47
N GLY A 55 -0.82 22.08 11.70
CA GLY A 55 -0.10 23.00 12.58
C GLY A 55 1.22 22.39 13.05
N LYS A 56 1.59 22.60 14.32
CA LYS A 56 2.77 21.93 14.90
C LYS A 56 2.65 20.40 14.91
N THR A 57 1.45 19.89 15.20
CA THR A 57 1.12 18.46 15.19
C THR A 57 -0.28 18.25 14.63
N ALA A 58 -0.47 17.21 13.82
CA ALA A 58 -1.77 16.81 13.30
C ALA A 58 -1.90 15.28 13.24
N TYR A 59 -3.15 14.79 13.30
CA TYR A 59 -3.46 13.36 13.30
C TYR A 59 -4.66 13.09 12.40
N ALA A 60 -4.65 11.92 11.75
CA ALA A 60 -5.76 11.40 10.99
C ALA A 60 -5.89 9.89 11.25
N CYS A 61 -7.04 9.48 11.77
CA CYS A 61 -7.35 8.07 12.01
C CYS A 61 -8.28 7.51 10.94
N PHE A 62 -7.95 6.31 10.46
CA PHE A 62 -8.76 5.55 9.50
C PHE A 62 -8.90 4.11 9.98
N VAL A 63 -10.09 3.53 9.83
CA VAL A 63 -10.38 2.18 10.31
C VAL A 63 -11.18 1.40 9.28
N ARG A 64 -10.89 0.11 9.18
CA ARG A 64 -11.73 -0.86 8.48
C ARG A 64 -11.94 -2.09 9.36
N ARG A 65 -13.18 -2.55 9.43
CA ARG A 65 -13.58 -3.82 10.04
C ARG A 65 -14.38 -4.58 9.00
N TYR A 66 -14.01 -5.83 8.75
CA TYR A 66 -14.71 -6.68 7.78
C TYR A 66 -15.61 -7.64 8.52
N ASP A 67 -16.87 -7.72 8.10
CA ASP A 67 -17.81 -8.69 8.65
C ASP A 67 -17.61 -10.09 8.03
N ALA A 68 -18.34 -11.06 8.57
CA ALA A 68 -18.27 -12.43 8.09
C ALA A 68 -18.70 -12.59 6.62
N ALA A 69 -19.64 -11.77 6.14
CA ALA A 69 -20.14 -11.85 4.77
C ALA A 69 -19.08 -11.38 3.77
N HIS A 70 -18.38 -10.29 4.06
CA HIS A 70 -17.24 -9.80 3.30
C HIS A 70 -16.12 -10.85 3.30
N LEU A 71 -15.73 -11.35 4.47
CA LEU A 71 -14.63 -12.32 4.57
C LEU A 71 -14.94 -13.66 3.89
N ALA A 72 -16.22 -14.06 3.81
CA ALA A 72 -16.64 -15.23 3.04
C ALA A 72 -16.51 -15.02 1.51
N GLN A 73 -16.73 -13.78 1.03
CA GLN A 73 -16.55 -13.41 -0.38
C GLN A 73 -15.08 -13.20 -0.77
N HIS A 74 -14.20 -12.94 0.22
CA HIS A 74 -12.76 -12.73 0.04
C HIS A 74 -11.95 -13.83 0.77
N PRO A 75 -12.00 -15.08 0.28
CA PRO A 75 -11.45 -16.23 1.00
C PRO A 75 -9.92 -16.19 1.13
N LYS A 76 -9.20 -15.32 0.43
CA LYS A 76 -7.74 -15.17 0.57
C LYS A 76 -7.34 -13.99 1.46
N GLN A 77 -8.30 -13.20 1.95
CA GLN A 77 -8.04 -12.07 2.83
C GLN A 77 -7.63 -12.52 4.22
N LYS A 78 -6.41 -12.21 4.64
CA LYS A 78 -5.87 -12.58 5.96
C LYS A 78 -6.29 -11.57 7.02
N VAL A 79 -6.39 -10.28 6.67
CA VAL A 79 -6.69 -9.19 7.62
C VAL A 79 -8.20 -9.07 7.85
N ALA A 80 -8.64 -9.16 9.11
CA ALA A 80 -10.05 -9.00 9.49
C ALA A 80 -10.42 -7.56 9.90
N SER A 81 -9.43 -6.81 10.38
CA SER A 81 -9.60 -5.39 10.70
C SER A 81 -8.26 -4.68 10.64
N MET A 82 -8.26 -3.41 10.25
CA MET A 82 -7.08 -2.56 10.18
C MET A 82 -7.41 -1.17 10.71
N LYS A 83 -6.46 -0.59 11.44
CA LYS A 83 -6.42 0.81 11.85
C LYS A 83 -5.17 1.44 11.27
N LEU A 84 -5.28 2.66 10.80
CA LEU A 84 -4.18 3.49 10.34
C LEU A 84 -4.25 4.83 11.07
N LEU A 85 -3.17 5.17 11.74
CA LEU A 85 -2.92 6.52 12.22
C LEU A 85 -1.85 7.14 11.34
N VAL A 86 -2.17 8.25 10.67
CA VAL A 86 -1.19 9.13 10.04
C VAL A 86 -0.99 10.31 10.97
N SER A 87 0.25 10.67 11.24
CA SER A 87 0.59 11.82 12.08
C SER A 87 1.62 12.71 11.41
N ALA A 88 1.51 14.01 11.68
CA ALA A 88 2.39 15.04 11.19
C ALA A 88 3.00 15.77 12.37
N GLU A 89 4.30 16.07 12.31
CA GLU A 89 5.00 16.94 13.24
C GLU A 89 5.91 17.90 12.47
N THR A 90 5.84 19.19 12.80
CA THR A 90 6.76 20.21 12.28
C THR A 90 7.96 20.31 13.22
N TYR A 91 9.14 20.06 12.68
CA TYR A 91 10.39 20.07 13.46
C TYR A 91 10.93 21.49 13.57
N GLU A 92 11.13 21.98 14.80
CA GLU A 92 11.54 23.38 15.06
C GLU A 92 12.91 23.74 14.46
N VAL A 93 13.78 22.75 14.23
CA VAL A 93 15.15 22.96 13.76
C VAL A 93 15.20 23.36 12.29
N ASP A 94 14.36 22.75 11.45
CA ASP A 94 14.34 22.96 10.01
C ASP A 94 12.99 23.50 9.49
N ASN A 95 12.00 23.64 10.40
CA ASN A 95 10.62 24.00 10.10
C ASN A 95 9.98 23.10 9.02
N GLN A 96 10.43 21.84 8.94
CA GLN A 96 9.89 20.88 7.99
C GLN A 96 8.84 20.00 8.64
N LEU A 97 7.73 19.80 7.91
CA LEU A 97 6.69 18.86 8.28
C LEU A 97 7.15 17.44 7.96
N ARG A 98 7.13 16.56 8.96
CA ARG A 98 7.43 15.14 8.79
C ARG A 98 6.18 14.33 9.07
N ASN A 99 5.84 13.46 8.12
CA ASN A 99 4.74 12.52 8.26
C ASN A 99 5.27 11.19 8.80
N SER A 100 4.51 10.56 9.67
CA SER A 100 4.74 9.20 10.14
C SER A 100 3.42 8.43 10.16
N PHE A 101 3.52 7.11 10.19
CA PHE A 101 2.35 6.23 10.22
C PHE A 101 2.48 5.16 11.28
N ARG A 102 1.33 4.71 11.77
CA ARG A 102 1.18 3.48 12.54
C ARG A 102 0.00 2.70 12.00
N ILE A 103 0.20 1.43 11.73
CA ILE A 103 -0.86 0.48 11.35
C ILE A 103 -0.99 -0.54 12.47
N GLY A 104 -2.22 -0.82 12.88
CA GLY A 104 -2.53 -1.96 13.73
C GLY A 104 -3.65 -2.79 13.13
N PHE A 105 -3.57 -4.11 13.23
CA PHE A 105 -4.51 -5.00 12.57
C PHE A 105 -4.68 -6.32 13.31
N HIS A 106 -5.75 -7.04 12.93
CA HIS A 106 -6.04 -8.39 13.40
C HIS A 106 -6.14 -9.32 12.20
N TYR A 107 -5.61 -10.53 12.34
CA TYR A 107 -5.82 -11.60 11.38
C TYR A 107 -7.17 -12.29 11.63
N ARG A 108 -7.79 -12.82 10.57
CA ARG A 108 -9.04 -13.58 10.70
C ARG A 108 -8.88 -14.95 11.38
N HIS A 109 -7.70 -15.57 11.24
CA HIS A 109 -7.42 -16.94 11.73
C HIS A 109 -6.17 -17.02 12.62
N ARG A 110 -5.76 -15.89 13.19
CA ARG A 110 -4.63 -15.83 14.13
C ARG A 110 -4.98 -14.82 15.22
N SER A 111 -4.97 -15.29 16.47
CA SER A 111 -5.26 -14.46 17.63
C SER A 111 -4.15 -13.42 17.86
N GLY A 112 -4.55 -12.29 18.45
CA GLY A 112 -3.64 -11.20 18.80
C GLY A 112 -3.79 -10.00 17.87
N ALA A 113 -3.34 -8.85 18.37
CA ALA A 113 -3.18 -7.62 17.62
C ALA A 113 -1.72 -7.49 17.16
N PHE A 114 -1.53 -6.97 15.95
CA PHE A 114 -0.23 -6.79 15.35
C PHE A 114 -0.11 -5.37 14.85
N ASP A 115 1.06 -4.77 15.05
CA ASP A 115 1.32 -3.41 14.65
C ASP A 115 2.59 -3.30 13.80
N SER A 116 2.66 -2.20 13.07
CA SER A 116 3.83 -1.71 12.36
C SER A 116 3.77 -0.19 12.29
N GLY A 117 4.89 0.46 12.01
CA GLY A 117 4.95 1.89 11.86
C GLY A 117 6.32 2.36 11.44
N GLY A 118 6.40 3.64 11.08
CA GLY A 118 7.64 4.26 10.62
C GLY A 118 7.38 5.64 10.06
N SER A 119 8.35 6.15 9.29
CA SER A 119 8.28 7.48 8.67
C SER A 119 7.75 7.42 7.24
N CYS A 120 7.15 8.51 6.80
CA CYS A 120 6.77 8.72 5.42
C CYS A 120 7.75 9.67 4.73
N HIS A 121 8.12 9.30 3.51
CA HIS A 121 8.82 10.19 2.58
C HIS A 121 7.85 11.24 2.01
N HIS A 122 8.36 12.10 1.14
CA HIS A 122 7.54 13.09 0.44
C HIS A 122 6.39 12.43 -0.33
N ALA A 123 5.31 13.19 -0.51
CA ALA A 123 4.20 12.76 -1.35
C ALA A 123 4.68 12.56 -2.79
N VAL A 124 4.19 11.51 -3.44
CA VAL A 124 4.43 11.24 -4.85
C VAL A 124 3.10 11.23 -5.60
N PHE A 125 3.13 11.72 -6.83
CA PHE A 125 1.97 11.80 -7.70
C PHE A 125 2.18 10.90 -8.90
N THR A 126 1.12 10.20 -9.31
CA THR A 126 1.11 9.57 -10.63
C THR A 126 1.23 10.66 -11.70
N LYS A 127 1.95 10.39 -12.80
CA LYS A 127 2.15 11.39 -13.87
C LYS A 127 0.86 11.92 -14.49
N ASP A 128 -0.21 11.13 -14.48
CA ASP A 128 -1.54 11.55 -14.92
C ASP A 128 -2.30 12.39 -13.87
N GLY A 129 -1.72 12.58 -12.67
CA GLY A 129 -2.30 13.32 -11.56
C GLY A 129 -3.52 12.64 -10.92
N SER A 130 -3.80 11.39 -11.27
CA SER A 130 -5.00 10.68 -10.80
C SER A 130 -4.90 10.22 -9.34
N GLU A 131 -3.69 10.01 -8.82
CA GLU A 131 -3.44 9.62 -7.44
C GLU A 131 -2.22 10.36 -6.86
N VAL A 132 -2.35 10.73 -5.58
CA VAL A 132 -1.25 11.19 -4.73
C VAL A 132 -1.16 10.27 -3.54
N ARG A 133 0.06 9.87 -3.17
CA ARG A 133 0.32 8.96 -2.04
C ARG A 133 1.53 9.39 -1.21
N LEU A 134 1.46 9.18 0.10
CA LEU A 134 2.65 9.11 0.95
C LEU A 134 3.30 7.74 0.77
N ASN A 135 4.59 7.72 0.47
CA ASN A 135 5.37 6.48 0.52
C ASN A 135 5.96 6.34 1.93
N CYS A 136 5.48 5.37 2.70
CA CYS A 136 5.87 5.19 4.09
C CYS A 136 6.66 3.89 4.28
N GLY A 137 7.81 4.01 4.92
CA GLY A 137 8.73 2.91 5.17
C GLY A 137 8.78 2.55 6.65
N VAL A 138 8.97 1.26 6.92
CA VAL A 138 9.30 0.74 8.24
C VAL A 138 10.83 0.73 8.37
N ASP A 139 11.33 1.16 9.53
CA ASP A 139 12.77 1.25 9.79
C ASP A 139 13.49 -0.10 9.60
N CYS A 140 14.79 -0.03 9.29
CA CYS A 140 15.67 -1.20 9.15
C CYS A 140 15.19 -2.21 8.10
N GLU A 141 14.90 -1.74 6.87
CA GLU A 141 14.44 -2.58 5.74
C GLU A 141 13.14 -3.35 6.03
N GLY A 142 12.29 -2.80 6.90
CA GLY A 142 11.02 -3.41 7.26
C GLY A 142 9.95 -3.34 6.17
N GLY A 143 10.27 -2.87 4.95
CA GLY A 143 9.34 -2.68 3.86
C GLY A 143 8.49 -1.41 3.99
N GLY A 144 7.34 -1.35 3.32
CA GLY A 144 6.54 -0.12 3.27
C GLY A 144 5.10 -0.26 2.79
N VAL A 145 4.40 0.87 2.89
CA VAL A 145 3.03 1.08 2.41
C VAL A 145 2.92 2.40 1.66
N GLY A 146 2.12 2.41 0.60
CA GLY A 146 1.61 3.64 -0.01
C GLY A 146 0.30 4.05 0.66
N ILE A 147 0.17 5.32 1.05
CA ILE A 147 -1.06 5.86 1.66
C ILE A 147 -1.60 6.97 0.78
N ALA A 148 -2.71 6.71 0.08
CA ALA A 148 -3.45 7.69 -0.68
C ALA A 148 -4.78 8.04 0.02
N LEU A 149 -5.50 9.03 -0.52
CA LEU A 149 -6.86 9.36 -0.11
C LEU A 149 -7.86 9.10 -1.25
N SER A 150 -9.08 8.70 -0.89
CA SER A 150 -10.21 8.77 -1.80
C SER A 150 -10.45 10.20 -2.27
N LYS A 151 -11.09 10.37 -3.44
CA LYS A 151 -11.37 11.69 -4.01
C LYS A 151 -12.22 12.60 -3.12
N ASP A 152 -13.01 12.02 -2.22
CA ASP A 152 -13.87 12.72 -1.27
C ASP A 152 -13.24 12.88 0.13
N ASP A 153 -11.97 12.49 0.31
CA ASP A 153 -11.18 12.58 1.54
C ASP A 153 -11.73 11.79 2.75
N LYS A 154 -12.74 10.94 2.52
CA LYS A 154 -13.41 10.15 3.56
C LYS A 154 -12.74 8.81 3.82
N SER A 155 -11.86 8.35 2.95
CA SER A 155 -11.15 7.10 3.14
C SER A 155 -9.67 7.21 2.79
N ALA A 156 -8.82 6.51 3.53
CA ALA A 156 -7.45 6.23 3.11
C ALA A 156 -7.43 4.96 2.26
N ILE A 157 -6.58 4.96 1.23
CA ILE A 157 -6.27 3.79 0.41
C ILE A 157 -4.84 3.37 0.76
N VAL A 158 -4.70 2.28 1.50
CA VAL A 158 -3.41 1.70 1.87
C VAL A 158 -3.04 0.65 0.84
N ARG A 159 -1.97 0.89 0.10
CA ARG A 159 -1.34 -0.07 -0.82
C ARG A 159 -0.21 -0.75 -0.06
N LEU A 160 -0.36 -2.04 0.20
CA LEU A 160 0.63 -2.83 0.89
C LEU A 160 1.53 -3.52 -0.13
N GLU A 161 2.84 -3.48 0.11
CA GLU A 161 3.80 -4.38 -0.54
C GLU A 161 4.18 -5.49 0.44
N SER A 162 4.93 -5.12 1.46
CA SER A 162 5.28 -5.95 2.60
C SER A 162 5.70 -5.03 3.74
N ILE A 163 5.27 -5.30 4.96
CA ILE A 163 5.76 -4.61 6.16
C ILE A 163 6.15 -5.60 7.25
N ARG A 164 7.22 -5.30 7.98
CA ARG A 164 7.58 -5.98 9.22
C ARG A 164 6.54 -5.66 10.28
N ILE A 165 6.15 -6.66 11.07
CA ILE A 165 5.10 -6.55 12.08
C ILE A 165 5.54 -7.10 13.42
N TRP A 166 5.00 -6.53 14.49
CA TRP A 166 5.23 -6.97 15.87
C TRP A 166 3.90 -7.24 16.56
N PRO A 167 3.85 -8.15 17.55
CA PRO A 167 2.70 -8.21 18.46
C PRO A 167 2.55 -6.88 19.20
N HIS A 168 1.33 -6.35 19.22
CA HIS A 168 1.02 -5.09 19.91
C HIS A 168 1.49 -5.08 21.38
N ASN A 169 1.33 -6.21 22.09
CA ASN A 169 1.67 -6.35 23.50
C ASN A 169 3.14 -6.72 23.78
N ASN A 170 3.93 -7.02 22.75
CA ASN A 170 5.34 -7.36 22.90
C ASN A 170 6.12 -6.86 21.67
N PRO A 171 6.28 -5.53 21.52
CA PRO A 171 6.92 -4.92 20.36
C PRO A 171 8.42 -5.24 20.25
N THR A 172 9.03 -5.74 21.34
CA THR A 172 10.42 -6.21 21.36
C THR A 172 10.57 -7.67 20.94
N GLU A 173 9.48 -8.38 20.63
CA GLU A 173 9.56 -9.75 20.12
C GLU A 173 10.21 -9.76 18.73
N ASP A 174 11.50 -10.09 18.70
CA ASP A 174 12.30 -10.17 17.49
C ASP A 174 12.10 -11.52 16.78
N LYS A 175 10.87 -11.74 16.30
CA LYS A 175 10.59 -12.79 15.32
C LYS A 175 10.35 -12.13 13.99
N ASP A 176 11.09 -12.56 12.97
CA ASP A 176 10.84 -12.16 11.59
C ASP A 176 9.40 -12.52 11.21
N ARG A 177 8.58 -11.48 11.15
CA ARG A 177 7.16 -11.55 10.81
C ARG A 177 6.90 -10.39 9.87
N SER A 178 6.23 -10.70 8.77
CA SER A 178 5.81 -9.69 7.81
C SER A 178 4.34 -9.86 7.46
N LEU A 179 3.65 -8.74 7.31
CA LEU A 179 2.39 -8.67 6.60
C LEU A 179 2.72 -8.40 5.13
N VAL A 180 2.58 -9.42 4.30
CA VAL A 180 2.85 -9.35 2.85
C VAL A 180 1.54 -9.22 2.09
N ALA A 181 1.54 -8.40 1.04
CA ALA A 181 0.46 -8.26 0.09
C ALA A 181 0.02 -9.64 -0.43
N GLY A 182 -1.30 -9.84 -0.48
CA GLY A 182 -1.93 -11.01 -1.07
C GLY A 182 -3.00 -10.59 -2.06
N GLN A 183 -3.61 -11.55 -2.73
CA GLN A 183 -4.68 -11.27 -3.70
C GLN A 183 -5.81 -10.41 -3.14
N ASP A 184 -6.18 -10.62 -1.87
CA ASP A 184 -7.22 -9.86 -1.17
C ASP A 184 -6.64 -8.95 -0.05
N ASP A 185 -5.32 -8.83 0.07
CA ASP A 185 -4.63 -8.04 1.12
C ASP A 185 -3.61 -7.04 0.53
N GLY A 186 -3.66 -6.75 -0.77
CA GLY A 186 -2.74 -5.79 -1.41
C GLY A 186 -3.20 -4.34 -1.30
N ILE A 187 -4.52 -4.12 -1.19
CA ILE A 187 -5.11 -2.78 -1.11
C ILE A 187 -6.21 -2.79 -0.06
N PHE A 188 -6.14 -1.87 0.88
CA PHE A 188 -7.16 -1.66 1.91
C PHE A 188 -7.77 -0.27 1.74
N ARG A 189 -9.10 -0.20 1.77
CA ARG A 189 -9.83 1.05 1.95
C ARG A 189 -10.25 1.16 3.42
N LEU A 190 -9.79 2.22 4.09
CA LEU A 190 -10.07 2.48 5.50
C LEU A 190 -10.86 3.77 5.61
N ASP A 191 -11.94 3.75 6.37
CA ASP A 191 -12.82 4.90 6.50
C ASP A 191 -12.31 5.83 7.60
N ARG A 192 -12.28 7.13 7.32
CA ARG A 192 -11.87 8.16 8.28
C ARG A 192 -12.80 8.12 9.49
N THR A 193 -12.22 8.23 10.67
CA THR A 193 -12.96 8.21 11.93
C THR A 193 -12.31 9.16 12.95
N ASP A 194 -12.86 9.18 14.16
CA ASP A 194 -12.33 9.95 15.27
C ASP A 194 -10.94 9.45 15.69
N ASN A 195 -10.06 10.36 16.08
CA ASN A 195 -8.68 10.05 16.46
C ASN A 195 -8.59 9.05 17.63
N SER A 196 -9.59 9.03 18.53
CA SER A 196 -9.65 8.11 19.66
C SER A 196 -9.72 6.63 19.25
N GLU A 197 -10.24 6.32 18.06
CA GLU A 197 -10.25 4.94 17.56
C GLU A 197 -8.82 4.40 17.32
N CYS A 198 -7.86 5.28 17.04
CA CYS A 198 -6.45 4.93 16.84
C CYS A 198 -5.59 5.06 18.10
N ALA A 199 -6.17 5.46 19.24
CA ALA A 199 -5.43 5.68 20.49
C ALA A 199 -4.60 4.47 20.94
N ALA A 200 -5.08 3.25 20.66
CA ALA A 200 -4.35 2.03 20.98
C ALA A 200 -3.03 1.88 20.21
N LEU A 201 -2.83 2.59 19.08
CA LEU A 201 -1.59 2.54 18.31
C LEU A 201 -0.49 3.43 18.88
N VAL A 202 -0.81 4.33 19.81
CA VAL A 202 0.12 5.32 20.35
C VAL A 202 0.68 4.82 21.68
N THR A 203 1.99 4.58 21.72
CA THR A 203 2.69 4.10 22.91
C THR A 203 3.28 5.23 23.76
N ASP A 204 3.61 6.38 23.17
CA ASP A 204 4.07 7.55 23.91
C ASP A 204 2.90 8.25 24.62
N ARG A 205 3.09 8.55 25.92
CA ARG A 205 2.01 9.13 26.74
C ARG A 205 1.68 10.58 26.39
N LYS A 206 2.67 11.37 25.96
CA LYS A 206 2.45 12.78 25.60
C LYS A 206 1.72 12.86 24.27
N GLU A 207 2.14 12.06 23.30
CA GLU A 207 1.48 11.93 22.02
C GLU A 207 0.04 11.42 22.17
N LEU A 208 -0.17 10.41 23.02
CA LEU A 208 -1.52 9.89 23.29
C LEU A 208 -2.44 10.95 23.90
N ALA A 209 -1.92 11.80 24.79
CA ALA A 209 -2.67 12.92 25.33
C ALA A 209 -3.02 13.93 24.21
N ALA A 210 -2.05 14.29 23.37
CA ALA A 210 -2.27 15.21 22.25
C ALA A 210 -3.32 14.68 21.27
N LEU A 211 -3.26 13.39 20.92
CA LEU A 211 -4.22 12.72 20.04
C LEU A 211 -5.66 12.81 20.60
N ARG A 212 -5.84 12.63 21.91
CA ARG A 212 -7.16 12.65 22.56
C ARG A 212 -7.79 14.04 22.67
N HIS A 213 -6.99 15.08 22.52
CA HIS A 213 -7.44 16.48 22.54
C HIS A 213 -7.72 17.04 21.14
N LYS A 214 -7.61 16.22 20.09
CA LYS A 214 -7.80 16.58 18.68
C LYS A 214 -9.02 15.91 18.11
#